data_AF-A0A8B7JMX1-F1
#
_entry.id   AF-A0A8B7JMX1-F1
#
_cell.length_a   1.000
_cell.length_b   1.000
_cell.length_c   1.000
_cell.angle_alpha   90.00
_cell.angle_beta   90.00
_cell.angle_gamma   90.00
#
_symmetry.space_group_name_H-M   'P 1'
#
loop_
_entity.id
_entity.type
_entity.pdbx_description
1 polymer ?
#
loop_
_entity_poly.entity_id
_entity_poly.type
_entity_poly.pdbx_seq_one_letter_code
_entity_poly.pdbx_strand_id
1 'polypeptide(L)'
;MQTLSSANGFDCTSNVLAGKLYGIPVQGTVAHSFVMSFTSLAEVEPRVLTPLAGGEPADLPSLAESWLPQVCELLQVSPDKVNRGELAAFVSYAISFPCNFQGLLDTYCVMRSGLPNFCAVALALNQLGYRAVGVRLDSGDLAKQSKEIRRVFRACGAR
;
A
#
# COMPACT_ATOMS: atom_id res chain seq x y z
N MET A 1 18.34 29.89 8.25
CA MET A 1 18.55 28.44 8.03
C MET A 1 17.95 28.13 6.67
N GLN A 2 18.79 28.14 5.62
CA GLN A 2 18.32 28.00 4.24
C GLN A 2 17.94 26.54 3.98
N THR A 3 16.65 26.29 3.77
CA THR A 3 16.16 25.04 3.17
C THR A 3 16.75 24.92 1.78
N LEU A 4 17.75 24.08 1.61
CA LEU A 4 18.21 23.60 0.30
C LEU A 4 17.11 22.69 -0.26
N SER A 5 16.00 23.28 -0.68
CA SER A 5 15.12 22.65 -1.67
C SER A 5 16.00 22.36 -2.87
N SER A 6 16.30 21.10 -3.10
CA SER A 6 17.02 20.53 -4.24
C SER A 6 17.20 21.54 -5.39
N ALA A 7 18.36 22.18 -5.47
CA ALA A 7 18.62 23.31 -6.36
C ALA A 7 18.52 23.00 -7.88
N ASN A 8 18.07 21.80 -8.26
CA ASN A 8 18.04 21.25 -9.61
C ASN A 8 16.71 20.55 -10.00
N GLY A 9 15.60 20.74 -9.25
CA GLY A 9 14.26 20.35 -9.71
C GLY A 9 13.71 18.98 -9.28
N PHE A 10 14.20 18.41 -8.17
CA PHE A 10 13.64 17.17 -7.57
C PHE A 10 13.07 17.45 -6.17
N ASP A 11 11.90 16.90 -5.81
CA ASP A 11 11.25 17.27 -4.55
C ASP A 11 11.77 16.52 -3.30
N CYS A 12 12.36 15.33 -3.46
CA CYS A 12 12.82 14.48 -2.36
C CYS A 12 13.91 13.49 -2.78
N THR A 13 14.52 12.79 -1.81
CA THR A 13 15.52 11.72 -2.03
C THR A 13 15.26 10.51 -1.14
N SER A 14 15.63 9.30 -1.56
CA SER A 14 15.65 8.12 -0.69
C SER A 14 16.94 8.00 0.14
N ASN A 15 17.95 8.84 -0.15
CA ASN A 15 19.25 8.77 0.50
C ASN A 15 19.21 9.47 1.88
N VAL A 16 19.19 8.67 2.94
CA VAL A 16 19.18 9.15 4.34
C VAL A 16 20.40 10.00 4.70
N LEU A 17 21.57 9.71 4.11
CA LEU A 17 22.79 10.49 4.35
C LEU A 17 22.68 11.88 3.71
N ALA A 18 22.12 11.95 2.50
CA ALA A 18 21.85 13.23 1.84
C ALA A 18 20.81 14.05 2.62
N GLY A 19 19.76 13.42 3.14
CA GLY A 19 18.81 14.07 4.03
C GLY A 19 19.46 14.62 5.30
N LYS A 20 20.36 13.84 5.93
CA LYS A 20 21.10 14.26 7.13
C LYS A 20 22.06 15.41 6.87
N LEU A 21 22.83 15.36 5.78
CA LEU A 21 23.88 16.34 5.49
C LEU A 21 23.35 17.62 4.85
N TYR A 22 22.33 17.52 4.00
CA TYR A 22 21.87 18.63 3.15
C TYR A 22 20.43 19.07 3.43
N GLY A 23 19.72 18.41 4.35
CA GLY A 23 18.34 18.77 4.71
C GLY A 23 17.32 18.51 3.60
N ILE A 24 17.66 17.67 2.61
CA ILE A 24 16.75 17.27 1.52
C ILE A 24 15.67 16.35 2.11
N PRO A 25 14.37 16.58 1.84
CA PRO A 25 13.31 15.70 2.31
C PRO A 25 13.56 14.24 1.91
N VAL A 26 13.50 13.34 2.90
CA VAL A 26 13.69 11.90 2.67
C VAL A 26 12.35 11.23 2.44
N GLN A 27 12.20 10.56 1.30
CA GLN A 27 11.01 9.77 0.98
C GLN A 27 11.42 8.45 0.33
N GLY A 28 10.79 7.37 0.77
CA GLY A 28 10.99 6.02 0.25
C GLY A 28 9.70 5.23 0.35
N THR A 29 9.61 4.15 -0.43
CA THR A 29 8.46 3.25 -0.44
C THR A 29 8.91 1.81 -0.20
N VAL A 30 7.96 0.89 -0.15
CA VAL A 30 8.24 -0.55 -0.03
C VAL A 30 9.04 -1.10 -1.22
N ALA A 31 9.81 -2.17 -1.01
CA ALA A 31 10.62 -2.84 -2.04
C ALA A 31 10.05 -4.20 -2.43
N HIS A 32 10.37 -4.70 -3.63
CA HIS A 32 9.94 -6.03 -4.07
C HIS A 32 10.40 -7.15 -3.13
N SER A 33 11.64 -7.07 -2.63
CA SER A 33 12.19 -8.06 -1.69
C SER A 33 11.37 -8.19 -0.40
N PHE A 34 10.78 -7.09 0.07
CA PHE A 34 9.88 -7.10 1.22
C PHE A 34 8.57 -7.81 0.88
N VAL A 35 7.97 -7.55 -0.29
CA VAL A 35 6.73 -8.24 -0.69
C VAL A 35 6.97 -9.74 -0.88
N MET A 36 8.10 -10.10 -1.50
CA MET A 36 8.46 -11.49 -1.77
C MET A 36 8.87 -12.30 -0.54
N SER A 37 9.13 -11.67 0.61
CA SER A 37 9.52 -12.39 1.82
C SER A 37 8.36 -13.02 2.58
N PHE A 38 7.11 -12.70 2.20
CA PHE A 38 5.90 -13.22 2.85
C PHE A 38 5.26 -14.33 2.01
N THR A 39 4.80 -15.39 2.68
CA THR A 39 4.04 -16.45 2.00
C THR A 39 2.57 -16.46 2.40
N SER A 40 2.24 -16.02 3.62
CA SER A 40 0.89 -16.09 4.17
C SER A 40 0.58 -15.01 5.21
N LEU A 41 -0.70 -14.79 5.48
CA LEU A 41 -1.17 -13.88 6.53
C LEU A 41 -0.80 -14.34 7.95
N ALA A 42 -0.36 -15.59 8.13
CA ALA A 42 0.05 -16.11 9.44
C ALA A 42 1.39 -15.49 9.91
N GLU A 43 2.22 -15.02 8.97
CA GLU A 43 3.53 -14.41 9.26
C GLU A 43 3.42 -12.93 9.69
N VAL A 44 2.22 -12.35 9.65
CA VAL A 44 2.03 -10.94 9.99
C VAL A 44 2.08 -10.77 11.49
N GLU A 45 3.14 -10.12 11.97
CA GLU A 45 3.31 -9.70 13.36
C GLU A 45 3.88 -8.26 13.42
N PRO A 46 3.31 -7.37 14.26
CA PRO A 46 2.07 -7.52 15.01
C PRO A 46 0.85 -7.55 14.09
N ARG A 47 -0.29 -8.08 14.59
CA ARG A 47 -1.56 -8.17 13.83
C ARG A 47 -2.53 -7.03 14.09
N VAL A 48 -2.34 -6.33 15.20
CA VAL A 48 -3.28 -5.32 15.69
C VAL A 48 -2.90 -3.92 15.23
N LEU A 49 -3.91 -3.12 14.89
CA LEU A 49 -3.78 -1.71 14.61
C LEU A 49 -4.81 -0.91 15.41
N THR A 50 -4.34 0.09 16.15
CA THR A 50 -5.21 0.99 16.91
C THR A 50 -5.86 2.01 15.96
N PRO A 51 -7.19 2.22 16.02
CA PRO A 51 -7.88 3.24 15.24
C PRO A 51 -7.33 4.66 15.50
N LEU A 52 -7.37 5.53 14.50
CA LEU A 52 -6.84 6.90 14.61
C LEU A 52 -7.60 7.75 15.65
N ALA A 53 -8.91 7.51 15.80
CA ALA A 53 -9.75 8.23 16.77
C ALA A 53 -9.52 7.79 18.24
N GLY A 54 -8.65 6.80 18.47
CA GLY A 54 -8.54 6.10 19.74
C GLY A 54 -9.66 5.06 19.89
N GLY A 55 -9.33 3.89 20.44
CA GLY A 55 -10.28 2.79 20.62
C GLY A 55 -9.59 1.43 20.75
N GLU A 56 -10.39 0.37 20.73
CA GLU A 56 -9.89 -1.00 20.81
C GLU A 56 -9.05 -1.36 19.56
N PRO A 57 -7.86 -1.97 19.74
CA PRO A 57 -7.06 -2.44 18.62
C PRO A 57 -7.81 -3.46 17.76
N ALA A 58 -7.82 -3.25 16.44
CA ALA A 58 -8.45 -4.16 15.49
C ALA A 58 -7.41 -5.09 14.85
N ASP A 59 -7.80 -6.34 14.57
CA ASP A 59 -6.99 -7.29 13.81
C ASP A 59 -7.05 -6.94 12.31
N LEU A 60 -6.02 -6.21 11.84
CA LEU A 60 -5.97 -5.70 10.47
C LEU A 60 -5.90 -6.81 9.40
N PRO A 61 -5.11 -7.89 9.56
CA PRO A 61 -5.13 -9.04 8.65
C PRO A 61 -6.55 -9.59 8.40
N SER A 62 -7.30 -9.82 9.48
CA SER A 62 -8.66 -10.37 9.40
C SER A 62 -9.62 -9.38 8.75
N LEU A 63 -9.46 -8.09 9.05
CA LEU A 63 -10.26 -7.03 8.43
C LEU A 63 -9.99 -6.93 6.92
N ALA A 64 -8.72 -6.91 6.51
CA ALA A 64 -8.33 -6.88 5.09
C ALA A 64 -8.81 -8.13 4.34
N GLU A 65 -8.74 -9.31 4.96
CA GLU A 65 -9.26 -10.53 4.38
C GLU A 65 -10.78 -10.49 4.17
N SER A 66 -11.53 -9.87 5.08
CA SER A 66 -12.98 -9.72 4.92
C SER A 66 -13.41 -8.79 3.77
N TRP A 67 -12.58 -7.80 3.44
CA TRP A 67 -12.81 -6.90 2.29
C TRP A 67 -12.44 -7.52 0.95
N LEU A 68 -11.54 -8.51 0.93
CA LEU A 68 -11.00 -9.06 -0.30
C LEU A 68 -12.08 -9.63 -1.25
N PRO A 69 -13.08 -10.42 -0.81
CA PRO A 69 -14.15 -10.90 -1.68
C PRO A 69 -14.94 -9.77 -2.35
N GLN A 70 -15.25 -8.71 -1.60
CA GLN A 70 -16.03 -7.57 -2.11
C GLN A 70 -15.24 -6.78 -3.16
N VAL A 71 -13.93 -6.64 -2.95
CA VAL A 71 -13.02 -6.02 -3.93
C VAL A 71 -12.87 -6.90 -5.16
N CYS A 72 -12.67 -8.20 -5.00
CA CYS A 72 -12.58 -9.14 -6.11
C CYS A 72 -13.84 -9.13 -6.99
N GLU A 73 -15.02 -9.07 -6.39
CA GLU A 73 -16.29 -8.93 -7.11
C GLU A 73 -16.35 -7.61 -7.89
N LEU A 74 -16.00 -6.49 -7.25
CA LEU A 74 -15.97 -5.17 -7.89
C LEU A 74 -15.01 -5.11 -9.08
N LEU A 75 -13.86 -5.79 -8.97
CA LEU A 75 -12.83 -5.83 -10.01
C LEU A 75 -13.03 -6.95 -11.02
N GLN A 76 -14.05 -7.81 -10.85
CA GLN A 76 -14.29 -8.99 -11.66
C GLN A 76 -13.07 -9.92 -11.72
N VAL A 77 -12.37 -10.07 -10.58
CA VAL A 77 -11.19 -10.92 -10.41
C VAL A 77 -11.56 -12.14 -9.58
N SER A 78 -11.13 -13.32 -10.02
CA SER A 78 -11.27 -14.55 -9.21
C SER A 78 -10.37 -14.47 -7.97
N PRO A 79 -10.91 -14.68 -6.76
CA PRO A 79 -10.14 -14.64 -5.51
C PRO A 79 -8.94 -15.60 -5.49
N ASP A 80 -9.01 -16.72 -6.22
CA ASP A 80 -7.94 -17.72 -6.31
C ASP A 80 -6.67 -17.21 -7.01
N LYS A 81 -6.76 -16.07 -7.69
CA LYS A 81 -5.64 -15.44 -8.41
C LYS A 81 -4.90 -14.40 -7.58
N VAL A 82 -5.42 -14.08 -6.41
CA VAL A 82 -4.84 -13.12 -5.50
C VAL A 82 -3.76 -13.81 -4.66
N ASN A 83 -2.55 -13.24 -4.65
CA ASN A 83 -1.46 -13.76 -3.83
C ASN A 83 -1.66 -13.36 -2.36
N ARG A 84 -1.76 -14.35 -1.48
CA ARG A 84 -1.93 -14.17 -0.02
C ARG A 84 -0.68 -13.61 0.66
N GLY A 85 0.52 -13.93 0.16
CA GLY A 85 1.77 -13.36 0.66
C GLY A 85 1.90 -11.87 0.35
N GLU A 86 1.44 -11.44 -0.82
CA GLU A 86 1.39 -10.01 -1.18
C GLU A 86 0.40 -9.24 -0.28
N LEU A 87 -0.76 -9.84 0.03
CA LEU A 87 -1.69 -9.29 1.01
C LEU A 87 -1.03 -9.16 2.40
N ALA A 88 -0.34 -10.20 2.85
CA ALA A 88 0.37 -10.21 4.13
C ALA A 88 1.44 -9.10 4.22
N ALA A 89 2.22 -8.92 3.15
CA ALA A 89 3.19 -7.84 3.07
C ALA A 89 2.52 -6.47 3.17
N PHE A 90 1.42 -6.23 2.46
CA PHE A 90 0.70 -4.96 2.53
C PHE A 90 0.11 -4.70 3.91
N VAL A 91 -0.47 -5.72 4.56
CA VAL A 91 -0.97 -5.60 5.92
C VAL A 91 0.17 -5.29 6.90
N SER A 92 1.29 -6.02 6.83
CA SER A 92 2.46 -5.76 7.68
C SER A 92 3.00 -4.32 7.50
N TYR A 93 3.06 -3.86 6.25
CA TYR A 93 3.46 -2.49 5.93
C TYR A 93 2.46 -1.46 6.45
N ALA A 94 1.16 -1.72 6.34
CA ALA A 94 0.08 -0.87 6.83
C ALA A 94 0.09 -0.74 8.36
N ILE A 95 0.41 -1.81 9.09
CA ILE A 95 0.52 -1.77 10.55
C ILE A 95 1.73 -0.93 10.98
N SER A 96 2.84 -1.05 10.26
CA SER A 96 4.07 -0.29 10.54
C SER A 96 3.94 1.20 10.17
N PHE A 97 3.22 1.51 9.09
CA PHE A 97 3.09 2.86 8.53
C PHE A 97 1.63 3.21 8.20
N PRO A 98 0.72 3.25 9.18
CA PRO A 98 -0.72 3.38 8.93
C PRO A 98 -1.09 4.74 8.32
N CYS A 99 -0.37 5.80 8.66
CA CYS A 99 -0.56 7.14 8.08
C CYS A 99 0.13 7.34 6.73
N ASN A 100 1.02 6.43 6.31
CA ASN A 100 1.80 6.57 5.08
C ASN A 100 1.79 5.29 4.23
N PHE A 101 0.67 4.56 4.27
CA PHE A 101 0.53 3.29 3.56
C PHE A 101 0.59 3.48 2.04
N GLN A 102 1.45 2.70 1.40
CA GLN A 102 1.68 2.68 -0.04
C GLN A 102 1.83 1.23 -0.52
N GLY A 103 1.15 0.86 -1.61
CA GLY A 103 1.20 -0.49 -2.17
C GLY A 103 2.09 -0.61 -3.41
N LEU A 104 2.97 -1.60 -3.45
CA LEU A 104 3.76 -1.95 -4.65
C LEU A 104 3.05 -3.04 -5.44
N LEU A 105 2.41 -2.69 -6.56
CA LEU A 105 1.41 -3.56 -7.20
C LEU A 105 1.98 -4.57 -8.20
N ASP A 106 3.21 -4.37 -8.65
CA ASP A 106 3.77 -5.10 -9.80
C ASP A 106 4.77 -6.19 -9.40
N THR A 107 4.68 -6.72 -8.18
CA THR A 107 5.52 -7.85 -7.75
C THR A 107 5.11 -9.15 -8.45
N TYR A 108 3.80 -9.41 -8.58
CA TYR A 108 3.28 -10.59 -9.29
C TYR A 108 2.41 -10.21 -10.48
N CYS A 109 1.26 -9.58 -10.21
CA CYS A 109 0.34 -9.14 -11.24
C CYS A 109 -0.49 -7.97 -10.73
N VAL A 110 -0.34 -6.81 -11.36
CA VAL A 110 -1.01 -5.57 -10.99
C VAL A 110 -2.53 -5.75 -10.89
N MET A 111 -3.17 -6.24 -11.95
CA MET A 111 -4.63 -6.26 -12.02
C MET A 111 -5.26 -7.42 -11.23
N ARG A 112 -4.57 -8.55 -11.12
CA ARG A 112 -5.15 -9.79 -10.55
C ARG A 112 -4.79 -10.04 -9.09
N SER A 113 -3.73 -9.39 -8.60
CA SER A 113 -3.23 -9.61 -7.24
C SER A 113 -2.99 -8.27 -6.54
N GLY A 114 -2.09 -7.44 -7.08
CA GLY A 114 -1.64 -6.22 -6.42
C GLY A 114 -2.77 -5.24 -6.13
N LEU A 115 -3.58 -4.93 -7.14
CA LEU A 115 -4.67 -3.96 -7.03
C LEU A 115 -5.80 -4.46 -6.11
N PRO A 116 -6.31 -5.71 -6.22
CA PRO A 116 -7.23 -6.26 -5.22
C PRO A 116 -6.70 -6.21 -3.79
N ASN A 117 -5.45 -6.63 -3.58
CA ASN A 117 -4.81 -6.63 -2.26
C ASN A 117 -4.69 -5.23 -1.68
N PHE A 118 -4.22 -4.27 -2.48
CA PHE A 118 -4.11 -2.88 -2.06
C PHE A 118 -5.47 -2.29 -1.69
N CYS A 119 -6.49 -2.49 -2.53
CA CYS A 119 -7.83 -1.99 -2.27
C CYS A 119 -8.42 -2.59 -0.97
N ALA A 120 -8.22 -3.89 -0.73
CA ALA A 120 -8.68 -4.54 0.49
C ALA A 120 -8.04 -3.93 1.76
N VAL A 121 -6.73 -3.73 1.75
CA VAL A 121 -6.00 -3.09 2.86
C VAL A 121 -6.36 -1.61 3.01
N ALA A 122 -6.52 -0.89 1.90
CA ALA A 122 -6.89 0.53 1.92
C ALA A 122 -8.30 0.75 2.50
N LEU A 123 -9.26 -0.12 2.19
CA LEU A 123 -10.61 -0.08 2.77
C LEU A 123 -10.59 -0.43 4.26
N ALA A 124 -9.82 -1.45 4.66
CA ALA A 124 -9.63 -1.80 6.06
C ALA A 124 -9.00 -0.64 6.86
N LEU A 125 -7.98 0.03 6.31
CA LEU A 125 -7.39 1.22 6.91
C LEU A 125 -8.38 2.38 7.02
N ASN A 126 -9.19 2.60 5.98
CA ASN A 126 -10.20 3.65 5.97
C ASN A 126 -11.25 3.47 7.07
N GLN A 127 -11.66 2.23 7.36
CA GLN A 127 -12.54 1.93 8.49
C GLN A 127 -11.93 2.29 9.84
N LEU A 128 -10.61 2.19 9.97
CA LEU A 128 -9.87 2.56 11.19
C LEU A 128 -9.51 4.06 11.23
N GLY A 129 -9.95 4.84 10.25
CA GLY A 129 -9.71 6.28 10.14
C GLY A 129 -8.38 6.65 9.48
N TYR A 130 -7.64 5.68 8.96
CA TYR A 130 -6.39 5.92 8.23
C TYR A 130 -6.64 6.06 6.73
N ARG A 131 -5.75 6.78 6.04
CA ARG A 131 -5.86 7.02 4.61
C ARG A 131 -4.63 6.47 3.89
N ALA A 132 -4.86 5.59 2.93
CA ALA A 132 -3.82 5.14 2.00
C ALA A 132 -3.30 6.33 1.16
N VAL A 133 -1.98 6.41 0.98
CA VAL A 133 -1.31 7.52 0.29
C VAL A 133 -1.25 7.28 -1.21
N GLY A 134 -0.93 6.06 -1.65
CA GLY A 134 -0.81 5.76 -3.08
C GLY A 134 -0.29 4.37 -3.40
N VAL A 135 0.06 4.18 -4.66
CA VAL A 135 0.58 2.92 -5.20
C VAL A 135 1.81 3.17 -6.09
N ARG A 136 2.68 2.17 -6.18
CA ARG A 136 3.88 2.17 -7.02
C ARG A 136 3.78 1.09 -8.10
N LEU A 137 4.25 1.45 -9.30
CA LEU A 137 4.40 0.58 -10.47
C LEU A 137 5.79 0.82 -11.05
N ASP A 138 6.58 -0.24 -11.18
CA ASP A 138 7.94 -0.19 -11.70
C ASP A 138 8.05 -0.85 -13.10
N SER A 139 6.98 -1.50 -13.61
CA SER A 139 6.98 -2.26 -14.87
C SER A 139 5.68 -2.19 -15.69
N GLY A 140 5.81 -2.46 -17.00
CA GLY A 140 4.70 -2.50 -17.97
C GLY A 140 4.33 -1.13 -18.57
N ASP A 141 3.14 -1.02 -19.16
CA ASP A 141 2.63 0.24 -19.71
C ASP A 141 2.05 1.13 -18.60
N LEU A 142 2.90 1.97 -18.02
CA LEU A 142 2.56 2.86 -16.91
C LEU A 142 1.43 3.85 -17.26
N ALA A 143 1.38 4.32 -18.51
CA ALA A 143 0.37 5.28 -18.94
C ALA A 143 -1.01 4.65 -19.02
N LYS A 144 -1.09 3.41 -19.50
CA LYS A 144 -2.34 2.64 -19.53
C LYS A 144 -2.75 2.18 -18.13
N GLN A 145 -1.83 1.57 -17.38
CA GLN A 145 -2.09 1.04 -16.04
C GLN A 145 -2.54 2.14 -15.07
N SER A 146 -1.92 3.32 -15.10
CA SER A 146 -2.33 4.45 -14.26
C SER A 146 -3.77 4.88 -14.49
N LYS A 147 -4.23 4.90 -15.76
CA LYS A 147 -5.63 5.22 -16.11
C LYS A 147 -6.59 4.13 -15.62
N GLU A 148 -6.23 2.87 -15.75
CA GLU A 148 -7.05 1.74 -15.28
C GLU A 148 -7.17 1.73 -13.75
N ILE A 149 -6.05 1.85 -13.04
CA ILE A 149 -6.02 1.95 -11.57
C ILE A 149 -6.85 3.15 -11.09
N ARG A 150 -6.74 4.30 -11.75
CA ARG A 150 -7.54 5.48 -11.39
C ARG A 150 -9.04 5.24 -11.53
N ARG A 151 -9.48 4.49 -12.55
CA ARG A 151 -10.89 4.11 -12.70
C ARG A 151 -11.34 3.21 -11.56
N VAL A 152 -10.53 2.22 -11.21
CA VAL A 152 -10.78 1.31 -10.09
C VAL A 152 -10.89 2.08 -8.78
N PHE A 153 -9.96 2.99 -8.48
CA PHE A 153 -10.03 3.79 -7.24
C PHE A 153 -11.27 4.68 -7.17
N ARG A 154 -11.73 5.22 -8.30
CA ARG A 154 -13.00 5.95 -8.35
C ARG A 154 -14.20 5.05 -8.07
N ALA A 155 -14.19 3.81 -8.55
CA ALA A 155 -15.25 2.85 -8.27
C ALA A 155 -15.25 2.40 -6.80
N CYS A 156 -14.08 2.13 -6.21
CA CYS A 156 -13.94 1.76 -4.80
C CYS A 156 -14.33 2.91 -3.87
N GLY A 157 -13.91 4.15 -4.18
CA GLY A 157 -14.18 5.33 -3.34
C GLY A 157 -15.57 5.94 -3.48
N ALA A 158 -16.40 5.43 -4.39
CA ALA A 158 -17.81 5.81 -4.50
C ALA A 158 -18.73 5.00 -3.56
N ARG A 159 -18.17 4.01 -2.83
CA ARG A 159 -18.82 3.22 -1.79
C ARG A 159 -18.32 3.67 -0.42
#